data_AF-A0A2A9K5S3-F1
#
_entry.id   AF-A0A2A9K5S3-F1
#
_cell.length_a   1.000
_cell.length_b   1.000
_cell.length_c   1.000
_cell.angle_alpha   90.00
_cell.angle_beta   90.00
_cell.angle_gamma   90.00
#
_symmetry.space_group_name_H-M   'P 1'
#
loop_
_entity.id
_entity.type
_entity.pdbx_description
1 polymer ?
#
loop_
_entity_poly.entity_id
_entity_poly.type
_entity_poly.pdbx_seq_one_letter_code
_entity_poly.pdbx_strand_id
1 'polypeptide(L)'
;MKKNLAALGQVTILLGAGMAHAAHASGGELWVGPVAMICMVQDPANQKTSMGVSLLAVPQFQEQVAAMGRARACIVRKHLLSNELCSAVLTNDSKMTQSRIEELYEKHASEIQGIQNLAECEVDSAK
;
A
#
# COMPACT_ATOMS: atom_id res chain seq x y z
N MET A 1 10.60 -25.83 11.81
CA MET A 1 10.52 -24.59 11.02
C MET A 1 9.49 -24.73 9.89
N LYS A 2 8.18 -24.76 10.19
CA LYS A 2 7.12 -24.93 9.16
C LYS A 2 5.92 -23.97 9.33
N LYS A 3 5.99 -23.00 10.24
CA LYS A 3 4.86 -22.09 10.56
C LYS A 3 4.97 -20.70 9.93
N ASN A 4 6.09 -20.35 9.32
CA ASN A 4 6.35 -18.99 8.83
C ASN A 4 5.86 -18.75 7.38
N LEU A 5 5.54 -19.81 6.61
CA LEU A 5 5.05 -19.64 5.24
C LEU A 5 3.58 -19.18 5.19
N ALA A 6 2.79 -19.51 6.22
CA ALA A 6 1.38 -19.12 6.28
C ALA A 6 1.18 -17.62 6.58
N ALA A 7 2.13 -16.99 7.31
CA ALA A 7 2.09 -15.57 7.62
C ALA A 7 2.44 -14.68 6.41
N LEU A 8 3.43 -15.11 5.59
CA LEU A 8 3.73 -14.53 4.28
C LEU A 8 2.53 -14.59 3.33
N GLY A 9 1.85 -15.74 3.31
CA GLY A 9 0.62 -15.91 2.54
C GLY A 9 -0.51 -15.02 3.04
N GLN A 10 -0.66 -14.85 4.35
CA GLN A 10 -1.74 -14.05 4.92
C GLN A 10 -1.57 -12.55 4.69
N VAL A 11 -0.37 -11.97 4.75
CA VAL A 11 -0.17 -10.55 4.39
C VAL A 11 -0.34 -10.33 2.89
N THR A 12 0.09 -11.30 2.07
CA THR A 12 -0.13 -11.26 0.60
C THR A 12 -1.61 -11.40 0.24
N ILE A 13 -2.39 -12.21 0.98
CA ILE A 13 -3.84 -12.38 0.82
C ILE A 13 -4.61 -11.21 1.46
N LEU A 14 -4.11 -10.63 2.56
CA LEU A 14 -4.64 -9.42 3.21
C LEU A 14 -4.33 -8.17 2.39
N LEU A 15 -3.37 -8.17 1.48
CA LEU A 15 -3.26 -7.10 0.49
C LEU A 15 -4.33 -7.26 -0.61
N GLY A 16 -4.77 -8.49 -0.91
CA GLY A 16 -5.57 -8.83 -2.09
C GLY A 16 -6.92 -8.12 -2.24
N ALA A 17 -7.69 -7.96 -1.17
CA ALA A 17 -9.07 -7.48 -1.28
C ALA A 17 -9.20 -5.95 -1.42
N GLY A 18 -8.25 -5.17 -0.88
CA GLY A 18 -8.17 -3.72 -1.10
C GLY A 18 -7.46 -3.36 -2.41
N MET A 19 -6.57 -4.26 -2.88
CA MET A 19 -5.83 -4.10 -4.14
C MET A 19 -6.71 -4.08 -5.38
N ALA A 20 -7.84 -4.80 -5.40
CA ALA A 20 -8.67 -4.89 -6.59
C ALA A 20 -9.26 -3.54 -7.05
N HIS A 21 -9.58 -2.62 -6.13
CA HIS A 21 -10.15 -1.31 -6.51
C HIS A 21 -9.09 -0.34 -7.05
N ALA A 22 -7.93 -0.26 -6.40
CA ALA A 22 -6.82 0.58 -6.83
C ALA A 22 -6.12 0.03 -8.08
N ALA A 23 -5.94 -1.30 -8.17
CA ALA A 23 -5.38 -1.95 -9.35
C ALA A 23 -6.32 -1.86 -10.56
N HIS A 24 -7.64 -1.94 -10.35
CA HIS A 24 -8.60 -1.76 -11.46
C HIS A 24 -8.64 -0.32 -11.96
N ALA A 25 -8.49 0.68 -11.07
CA ALA A 25 -8.37 2.08 -11.44
C ALA A 25 -7.05 2.41 -12.16
N SER A 26 -5.99 1.63 -11.95
CA SER A 26 -4.68 1.77 -12.62
C SER A 26 -4.52 0.89 -13.87
N GLY A 27 -5.56 0.21 -14.35
CA GLY A 27 -5.45 -0.65 -15.54
C GLY A 27 -4.79 -2.01 -15.31
N GLY A 28 -4.70 -2.48 -14.06
CA GLY A 28 -4.23 -3.82 -13.70
C GLY A 28 -2.89 -3.87 -12.98
N GLU A 29 -2.31 -2.71 -12.64
CA GLU A 29 -0.96 -2.62 -12.08
C GLU A 29 -0.95 -2.99 -10.59
N LEU A 30 -0.42 -4.19 -10.31
CA LEU A 30 -0.45 -4.83 -9.00
C LEU A 30 0.29 -4.06 -7.89
N TRP A 31 1.25 -3.21 -8.26
CA TRP A 31 2.06 -2.45 -7.29
C TRP A 31 1.35 -1.20 -6.74
N VAL A 32 0.35 -0.67 -7.46
CA VAL A 32 -0.35 0.57 -7.09
C VAL A 32 -1.17 0.40 -5.81
N GLY A 33 -1.80 -0.76 -5.62
CA GLY A 33 -2.60 -1.05 -4.43
C GLY A 33 -1.77 -1.06 -3.13
N PRO A 34 -0.65 -1.81 -3.05
CA PRO A 34 0.27 -1.76 -1.91
C PRO A 34 0.83 -0.36 -1.63
N VAL A 35 1.21 0.39 -2.68
CA VAL A 35 1.66 1.78 -2.53
C VAL A 35 0.57 2.64 -1.90
N ALA A 36 -0.66 2.59 -2.43
CA ALA A 36 -1.79 3.36 -1.90
C ALA A 36 -2.07 3.02 -0.43
N MET A 37 -2.00 1.74 -0.06
CA MET A 37 -2.18 1.30 1.33
C MET A 37 -1.08 1.86 2.24
N ILE A 38 0.20 1.74 1.86
CA ILE A 38 1.32 2.25 2.66
C ILE A 38 1.22 3.77 2.80
N CYS A 39 0.89 4.47 1.73
CA CYS A 39 0.66 5.92 1.75
C CYS A 39 -0.46 6.31 2.72
N MET A 40 -1.58 5.59 2.71
CA MET A 40 -2.70 5.80 3.64
C MET A 40 -2.35 5.52 5.11
N VAL A 41 -1.47 4.55 5.34
CA VAL A 41 -1.06 4.13 6.68
C VAL A 41 0.04 5.02 7.26
N GLN A 42 1.00 5.44 6.43
CA GLN A 42 2.15 6.23 6.87
C GLN A 42 1.78 7.68 7.22
N ASP A 43 0.77 8.26 6.56
CA ASP A 43 0.34 9.63 6.80
C ASP A 43 -1.20 9.74 6.90
N PRO A 44 -1.76 10.14 8.07
CA PRO A 44 -3.19 10.37 8.25
C PRO A 44 -3.78 11.44 7.33
N ALA A 45 -2.99 12.41 6.84
CA ALA A 45 -3.49 13.45 5.94
C ALA A 45 -4.02 12.84 4.62
N ASN A 46 -3.45 11.71 4.21
CA ASN A 46 -3.82 10.99 3.00
C ASN A 46 -5.26 10.46 3.03
N GLN A 47 -5.84 10.28 4.21
CA GLN A 47 -7.25 9.88 4.38
C GLN A 47 -8.24 10.90 3.84
N LYS A 48 -7.82 12.16 3.65
CA LYS A 48 -8.65 13.24 3.11
C LYS A 48 -8.60 13.34 1.59
N THR A 49 -7.71 12.59 0.93
CA THR A 49 -7.65 12.54 -0.53
C THR A 49 -8.86 11.80 -1.09
N SER A 50 -9.18 12.02 -2.36
CA SER A 50 -10.30 11.32 -3.03
C SER A 50 -10.11 9.81 -3.00
N MET A 51 -8.90 9.30 -3.29
CA MET A 51 -8.58 7.87 -3.18
C MET A 51 -8.65 7.40 -1.73
N GLY A 52 -8.15 8.20 -0.77
CA GLY A 52 -8.18 7.84 0.65
C GLY A 52 -9.60 7.68 1.18
N VAL A 53 -10.50 8.58 0.82
CA VAL A 53 -11.94 8.47 1.15
C VAL A 53 -12.55 7.22 0.49
N SER A 54 -12.24 6.95 -0.78
CA SER A 54 -12.72 5.75 -1.48
C SER A 54 -12.23 4.45 -0.84
N LEU A 55 -10.95 4.37 -0.48
CA LEU A 55 -10.37 3.21 0.19
C LEU A 55 -10.97 3.00 1.59
N LEU A 56 -11.15 4.07 2.35
CA LEU A 56 -11.80 3.99 3.66
C LEU A 56 -13.28 3.58 3.57
N ALA A 57 -13.95 3.78 2.43
CA ALA A 57 -15.30 3.26 2.22
C ALA A 57 -15.35 1.74 1.96
N VAL A 58 -14.20 1.09 1.71
CA VAL A 58 -14.08 -0.36 1.52
C VAL A 58 -13.90 -1.04 2.88
N PRO A 59 -14.86 -1.83 3.39
CA PRO A 59 -14.76 -2.46 4.71
C PRO A 59 -13.51 -3.35 4.86
N GLN A 60 -13.15 -4.08 3.80
CA GLN A 60 -11.97 -4.95 3.79
C GLN A 60 -10.67 -4.16 3.99
N PHE A 61 -10.59 -2.94 3.44
CA PHE A 61 -9.44 -2.06 3.65
C PHE A 61 -9.35 -1.61 5.11
N GLN A 62 -10.48 -1.26 5.73
CA GLN A 62 -10.51 -0.90 7.14
C GLN A 62 -10.08 -2.07 8.04
N GLU A 63 -10.57 -3.28 7.76
CA GLU A 63 -10.17 -4.51 8.48
C GLU A 63 -8.67 -4.77 8.34
N GLN A 64 -8.11 -4.60 7.13
CA GLN A 64 -6.67 -4.76 6.88
C GLN A 64 -5.84 -3.75 7.65
N VAL A 65 -6.21 -2.46 7.60
CA VAL A 65 -5.51 -1.41 8.35
C VAL A 65 -5.61 -1.63 9.86
N ALA A 66 -6.75 -2.10 10.36
CA ALA A 66 -6.93 -2.46 11.77
C ALA A 66 -6.07 -3.67 12.17
N ALA A 67 -5.96 -4.68 11.30
CA ALA A 67 -5.16 -5.89 11.53
C ALA A 67 -3.64 -5.65 11.46
N MET A 68 -3.17 -4.54 10.87
CA MET A 68 -1.73 -4.27 10.72
C MET A 68 -0.97 -4.10 12.05
N GLY A 69 -1.63 -3.72 13.15
CA GLY A 69 -1.02 -3.62 14.48
C GLY A 69 0.36 -2.94 14.49
N ARG A 70 1.42 -3.70 14.81
CA ARG A 70 2.81 -3.20 14.89
C ARG A 70 3.44 -2.89 13.53
N ALA A 71 3.01 -3.54 12.45
CA ALA A 71 3.48 -3.23 11.10
C ALA A 71 3.11 -1.79 10.71
N ARG A 72 1.92 -1.31 11.12
CA ARG A 72 1.51 0.09 10.94
C ARG A 72 2.45 1.07 11.65
N ALA A 73 2.83 0.80 12.90
CA ALA A 73 3.76 1.65 13.63
C ALA A 73 5.15 1.70 12.96
N CYS A 74 5.61 0.57 12.43
CA CYS A 74 6.86 0.52 11.66
C CYS A 74 6.77 1.33 10.36
N ILE A 75 5.69 1.20 9.60
CA ILE A 75 5.45 1.95 8.35
C ILE A 75 5.45 3.45 8.62
N VAL A 76 4.71 3.92 9.63
CA VAL A 76 4.67 5.33 10.03
C VAL A 76 6.07 5.83 10.43
N ARG A 77 6.81 5.06 11.23
CA ARG A 77 8.16 5.45 11.67
C ARG A 77 9.15 5.53 10.52
N LYS A 78 9.12 4.56 9.60
CA LYS A 78 10.10 4.46 8.52
C LYS A 78 9.80 5.38 7.35
N HIS A 79 8.55 5.81 7.19
CA HIS A 79 8.10 6.67 6.10
C HIS A 79 8.60 6.14 4.74
N LEU A 80 8.18 4.92 4.43
CA LEU A 80 8.79 4.09 3.38
C LEU A 80 8.67 4.67 1.97
N LEU A 81 7.64 5.48 1.73
CA LEU A 81 7.36 6.06 0.42
C LEU A 81 7.38 7.58 0.52
N SER A 82 7.95 8.21 -0.50
CA SER A 82 8.00 9.65 -0.64
C SER A 82 6.61 10.26 -0.74
N ASN A 83 6.46 11.49 -0.23
CA ASN A 83 5.22 12.25 -0.35
C ASN A 83 4.86 12.53 -1.81
N GLU A 84 5.85 12.61 -2.70
CA GLU A 84 5.63 12.75 -4.14
C GLU A 84 4.90 11.53 -4.71
N LEU A 85 5.44 10.33 -4.48
CA LEU A 85 4.82 9.08 -4.93
C LEU A 85 3.42 8.92 -4.33
N CYS A 86 3.26 9.19 -3.03
CA CYS A 86 1.97 9.08 -2.37
C CYS A 86 0.94 10.09 -2.89
N SER A 87 1.36 11.33 -3.16
CA SER A 87 0.46 12.32 -3.77
C SER A 87 0.06 11.86 -5.17
N ALA A 88 1.00 11.41 -5.99
CA ALA A 88 0.71 10.97 -7.35
C ALA A 88 -0.25 9.77 -7.42
N VAL A 89 -0.14 8.81 -6.48
CA VAL A 89 -1.01 7.63 -6.44
C VAL A 89 -2.37 7.93 -5.81
N LEU A 90 -2.45 8.83 -4.82
CA LEU A 90 -3.68 9.10 -4.08
C LEU A 90 -4.52 10.26 -4.65
N THR A 91 -3.91 11.13 -5.46
CA THR A 91 -4.65 12.12 -6.23
C THR A 91 -5.33 11.41 -7.40
N ASN A 92 -6.60 11.07 -7.20
CA ASN A 92 -7.47 10.44 -8.20
C ASN A 92 -7.81 11.44 -9.32
N ASP A 93 -6.86 11.69 -10.21
CA ASP A 93 -7.21 12.15 -11.56
C ASP A 93 -7.78 10.94 -12.28
N SER A 94 -8.98 11.12 -12.84
CA SER A 94 -9.95 10.09 -13.22
C SER A 94 -9.55 9.14 -14.36
N LYS A 95 -8.24 8.95 -14.61
CA LYS A 95 -7.56 7.82 -15.24
C LYS A 95 -6.07 8.14 -15.20
N MET A 96 -5.36 7.63 -14.20
CA MET A 96 -3.90 7.58 -14.28
C MET A 96 -3.55 6.76 -15.52
N THR A 97 -3.02 7.40 -16.57
CA THR A 97 -2.75 6.72 -17.84
C THR A 97 -1.67 5.68 -17.65
N GLN A 98 -1.65 4.65 -18.48
CA GLN A 98 -0.61 3.64 -18.44
C GLN A 98 0.80 4.26 -18.55
N SER A 99 0.98 5.25 -19.42
CA SER A 99 2.24 6.00 -19.53
C SER A 99 2.63 6.70 -18.23
N ARG A 100 1.66 7.25 -17.49
CA ARG A 100 1.91 7.92 -16.22
C ARG A 100 2.28 6.92 -15.12
N ILE A 101 1.68 5.73 -15.14
CA ILE A 101 2.03 4.63 -14.24
C ILE A 101 3.45 4.17 -14.51
N GLU A 102 3.81 3.96 -15.77
CA GLU A 102 5.18 3.56 -16.18
C GLU A 102 6.20 4.62 -15.74
N GLU A 103 5.93 5.91 -15.99
CA GLU A 103 6.77 7.02 -15.51
C GLU A 103 6.94 7.02 -13.99
N LEU A 104 5.86 6.84 -13.24
CA LEU A 104 5.90 6.80 -11.77
C LEU A 104 6.68 5.58 -11.28
N TYR A 105 6.49 4.43 -11.92
CA TYR A 105 7.24 3.22 -11.60
C TYR A 105 8.73 3.41 -11.85
N GLU A 106 9.13 3.91 -13.01
CA GLU A 106 10.54 4.14 -13.34
C GLU A 106 11.18 5.15 -12.38
N LYS A 107 10.47 6.25 -12.09
CA LYS A 107 10.97 7.30 -11.21
C LYS A 107 11.15 6.82 -9.76
N HIS A 108 10.24 6.00 -9.27
CA HIS A 108 10.20 5.54 -7.88
C HIS A 108 10.46 4.04 -7.73
N ALA A 109 11.16 3.42 -8.70
CA ALA A 109 11.34 1.98 -8.77
C ALA A 109 11.99 1.41 -7.50
N SER A 110 12.97 2.11 -6.93
CA SER A 110 13.64 1.70 -5.70
C SER A 110 12.71 1.69 -4.49
N GLU A 111 11.85 2.70 -4.36
CA GLU A 111 10.83 2.79 -3.30
C GLU A 111 9.79 1.67 -3.46
N ILE A 112 9.29 1.48 -4.69
CA ILE A 112 8.25 0.48 -5.00
C ILE A 112 8.78 -0.94 -4.83
N GLN A 113 10.00 -1.24 -5.29
CA GLN A 113 10.64 -2.53 -5.07
C GLN A 113 10.97 -2.74 -3.58
N GLY A 114 11.29 -1.67 -2.85
CA GLY A 114 11.52 -1.68 -1.40
C GLY A 114 10.29 -2.13 -0.60
N ILE A 115 9.07 -1.92 -1.10
CA ILE A 115 7.82 -2.41 -0.47
C ILE A 115 7.82 -3.94 -0.35
N GLN A 116 8.39 -4.65 -1.32
CA GLN A 116 8.47 -6.12 -1.26
C GLN A 116 9.37 -6.61 -0.11
N ASN A 117 10.24 -5.74 0.41
CA ASN A 117 11.11 -6.00 1.55
C ASN A 117 10.50 -5.55 2.90
N LEU A 118 9.18 -5.36 2.97
CA LEU A 118 8.42 -5.05 4.20
C LEU A 118 8.57 -6.10 5.33
N ALA A 119 9.27 -7.21 5.10
CA ALA A 119 9.66 -8.19 6.11
C ALA A 119 10.24 -7.53 7.38
N GLU A 120 10.93 -6.40 7.25
CA GLU A 120 11.47 -5.66 8.40
C GLU A 120 10.39 -5.08 9.33
N CYS A 121 9.21 -4.76 8.80
CA CYS A 121 8.05 -4.33 9.60
C CYS A 121 7.20 -5.50 10.12
N GLU A 122 7.41 -6.70 9.59
CA GLU A 122 6.77 -7.94 10.05
C GLU A 122 7.52 -8.57 11.25
N VAL A 123 8.87 -8.53 11.26
CA VAL A 123 9.69 -9.13 12.33
C VAL A 123 9.48 -8.46 13.69
N ASP A 124 9.24 -7.15 13.72
CA ASP A 124 8.90 -6.41 14.95
C ASP A 124 7.48 -6.72 15.47
N SER A 125 6.64 -7.39 14.68
CA SER A 125 5.27 -7.77 15.07
C SER A 125 5.18 -9.09 15.85
N ALA A 126 6.26 -9.88 15.92
CA ALA A 126 6.27 -11.25 16.44
C ALA A 126 6.89 -11.45 17.85
N LYS A 127 7.20 -10.37 18.57
CA LYS A 127 7.71 -10.43 19.96
C LYS A 127 6.68 -10.07 21.02
#